data_AF-A0A7J3SD43-F1
#
_entry.id   AF-A0A7J3SD43-F1
#
_cell.length_a   1.000
_cell.length_b   1.000
_cell.length_c   1.000
_cell.angle_alpha   90.00
_cell.angle_beta   90.00
_cell.angle_gamma   90.00
#
_symmetry.space_group_name_H-M   'P 1'
#
loop_
_entity.id
_entity.type
_entity.pdbx_description
1 polymer ?
#
loop_
_entity_poly.entity_id
_entity_poly.type
_entity_poly.pdbx_seq_one_letter_code
_entity_poly.pdbx_strand_id
1 'polypeptide(L)'
;MSSIKPTRELGLEEIFSLAWDLYTKHAKNIIPPYIILGLLTLIGEYIPALIQYRRTYGMVRLYIGIYEIVTSMLWWLIIAIVSLIIAGITIKYTGDVIEGANPTLKSSLNYTVSRLGDIILSSIILAIILIVGFILLIIPGIIFGIMFILTMHVVVLEGKGPI
;
A
#
# COMPACT_ATOMS: atom_id res chain seq x y z
N MET A 1 21.57 17.06 1.31
CA MET A 1 20.72 17.98 0.52
C MET A 1 20.09 18.96 1.48
N SER A 2 19.76 20.19 1.07
CA SER A 2 18.94 21.08 1.90
C SER A 2 17.53 20.50 2.02
N SER A 3 16.90 20.60 3.19
CA SER A 3 15.50 20.19 3.37
C SER A 3 14.60 20.92 2.36
N ILE A 4 13.66 20.20 1.78
CA ILE A 4 12.64 20.73 0.86
C ILE A 4 11.33 21.00 1.64
N LYS A 5 11.38 20.89 2.97
CA LYS A 5 10.22 21.12 3.84
C LYS A 5 9.69 22.54 3.66
N PRO A 6 8.40 22.71 3.31
CA PRO A 6 7.81 24.03 3.16
C PRO A 6 7.83 24.81 4.48
N THR A 7 8.22 26.08 4.43
CA THR A 7 8.24 27.00 5.59
C THR A 7 6.97 27.84 5.73
N ARG A 8 6.09 27.78 4.72
CA ARG A 8 4.76 28.38 4.70
C ARG A 8 3.75 27.41 4.10
N GLU A 9 2.47 27.72 4.25
CA GLU A 9 1.41 27.03 3.52
C GLU A 9 1.61 27.20 2.00
N LEU A 10 1.56 26.08 1.30
CA LEU A 10 1.68 26.01 -0.14
C LEU A 10 0.31 26.15 -0.79
N GLY A 11 0.25 26.91 -1.89
CA GLY A 11 -0.92 26.92 -2.76
C GLY A 11 -1.10 25.57 -3.47
N LEU A 12 -2.29 25.32 -4.01
CA LEU A 12 -2.60 24.07 -4.73
C LEU A 12 -1.59 23.78 -5.85
N GLU A 13 -1.29 24.79 -6.69
CA GLU A 13 -0.31 24.67 -7.77
C GLU A 13 1.08 24.32 -7.26
N GLU A 14 1.50 24.92 -6.15
CA GLU A 14 2.80 24.65 -5.53
C GLU A 14 2.86 23.23 -4.96
N ILE A 15 1.77 22.73 -4.37
CA ILE A 15 1.66 21.34 -3.87
C ILE A 15 1.79 20.35 -5.03
N PHE A 16 1.05 20.56 -6.12
CA PHE A 16 1.11 19.69 -7.28
C PHE A 16 2.48 19.72 -7.95
N SER A 17 3.08 20.91 -8.09
CA SER A 17 4.42 21.08 -8.64
C SER A 17 5.46 20.38 -7.78
N LEU A 18 5.38 20.51 -6.45
CA LEU A 18 6.27 19.83 -5.52
C LEU A 18 6.11 18.31 -5.61
N ALA A 19 4.87 17.80 -5.63
CA ALA A 19 4.60 16.38 -5.75
C ALA A 19 5.12 15.81 -7.08
N TRP A 20 4.95 16.54 -8.17
CA TRP A 20 5.47 16.18 -9.49
C TRP A 20 7.00 16.17 -9.52
N ASP A 21 7.63 17.18 -8.94
CA ASP A 21 9.09 17.26 -8.81
C ASP A 21 9.66 16.11 -7.99
N LEU A 22 9.03 15.78 -6.86
CA LEU A 22 9.43 14.64 -6.02
C LEU A 22 9.29 13.32 -6.78
N TYR A 23 8.15 13.11 -7.45
CA TYR A 23 7.90 11.90 -8.22
C TYR A 23 8.91 11.73 -9.35
N THR A 24 9.14 12.77 -10.16
CA THR A 24 10.02 12.70 -11.34
C THR A 24 11.50 12.62 -10.96
N LYS A 25 11.98 13.40 -9.98
CA LYS A 25 13.38 13.38 -9.55
C LYS A 25 13.75 12.06 -8.86
N HIS A 26 12.81 11.43 -8.16
CA HIS A 26 13.04 10.19 -7.43
C HIS A 26 12.37 8.96 -8.05
N ALA A 27 11.90 9.07 -9.30
CA ALA A 27 11.22 8.02 -10.04
C ALA A 27 11.98 6.68 -10.01
N LYS A 28 13.31 6.73 -10.16
CA LYS A 28 14.18 5.54 -10.12
C LYS A 28 14.06 4.73 -8.83
N ASN A 29 13.73 5.38 -7.71
CA ASN A 29 13.58 4.70 -6.43
C ASN A 29 12.11 4.38 -6.13
N ILE A 30 11.17 5.25 -6.51
CA ILE A 30 9.74 5.06 -6.22
C ILE A 30 9.10 4.00 -7.14
N ILE A 31 9.43 4.00 -8.44
CA ILE A 31 8.76 3.15 -9.43
C ILE A 31 9.05 1.66 -9.29
N PRO A 32 10.30 1.18 -9.08
CA PRO A 32 10.60 -0.25 -9.11
C PRO A 32 9.79 -1.10 -8.12
N PRO A 33 9.57 -0.68 -6.86
CA PRO A 33 8.67 -1.38 -5.95
C PRO A 33 7.26 -1.62 -6.53
N TYR A 34 6.67 -0.60 -7.17
CA TYR A 34 5.34 -0.74 -7.79
C TYR A 34 5.34 -1.60 -9.05
N ILE A 35 6.44 -1.61 -9.82
CA ILE A 35 6.59 -2.56 -10.94
C ILE A 35 6.57 -4.00 -10.41
N ILE A 36 7.28 -4.27 -9.31
CA ILE A 36 7.29 -5.60 -8.69
C ILE A 36 5.87 -6.00 -8.24
N LEU A 37 5.13 -5.09 -7.60
CA LEU A 37 3.74 -5.34 -7.23
C LEU A 37 2.85 -5.59 -8.45
N GLY A 38 3.01 -4.80 -9.51
CA GLY A 38 2.29 -4.98 -10.77
C GLY A 38 2.57 -6.34 -11.39
N LEU A 39 3.83 -6.79 -11.41
CA LEU A 39 4.18 -8.12 -11.91
C LEU A 39 3.61 -9.25 -11.05
N LEU A 40 3.65 -9.10 -9.72
CA LEU A 40 3.07 -10.09 -8.80
C LEU A 40 1.55 -10.21 -8.97
N THR A 41 0.85 -9.08 -9.06
CA THR A 41 -0.60 -9.06 -9.30
C THR A 41 -0.94 -9.70 -10.65
N LEU A 42 -0.22 -9.35 -11.72
CA LEU A 42 -0.39 -9.99 -13.03
C LEU A 42 -0.18 -11.51 -12.99
N ILE A 43 0.89 -11.99 -12.35
CA ILE A 43 1.20 -13.42 -12.25
C ILE A 43 0.06 -14.18 -11.57
N GLY A 44 -0.45 -13.68 -10.45
CA GLY A 44 -1.43 -14.42 -9.67
C GLY A 44 -2.87 -14.29 -10.15
N GLU A 45 -3.21 -13.25 -10.91
CA GLU A 45 -4.56 -13.11 -11.46
C GLU A 45 -4.65 -13.71 -12.87
N TYR A 46 -3.69 -13.42 -13.75
CA TYR A 46 -3.82 -13.77 -15.17
C TYR A 46 -3.40 -15.21 -15.48
N ILE A 47 -2.37 -15.76 -14.82
CA ILE A 47 -1.92 -17.13 -15.12
C ILE A 47 -2.98 -18.17 -14.72
N PRO A 48 -3.58 -18.12 -13.52
CA PRO A 48 -4.63 -19.06 -13.15
C PRO A 48 -5.88 -18.94 -14.03
N ALA A 49 -6.26 -17.71 -14.41
CA ALA A 49 -7.40 -17.48 -15.31
C ALA A 49 -7.22 -18.16 -16.68
N LEU A 50 -6.00 -18.11 -17.25
CA LEU A 50 -5.67 -18.81 -18.50
C LEU A 50 -5.74 -20.34 -18.36
N ILE A 51 -5.31 -20.88 -17.22
CA ILE A 51 -5.34 -22.33 -16.93
C ILE A 51 -6.79 -22.80 -16.71
N GLN A 52 -7.61 -22.01 -16.01
CA GLN A 52 -8.98 -22.35 -15.65
C GLN A 52 -9.92 -22.35 -16.87
N TYR A 53 -9.69 -21.46 -17.85
CA TYR A 53 -10.41 -21.45 -19.12
C TYR A 53 -10.37 -22.80 -19.87
N ARG A 54 -9.30 -23.58 -19.69
CA ARG A 54 -9.09 -24.87 -20.38
C ARG A 54 -9.79 -26.07 -19.73
N ARG A 55 -10.33 -25.94 -18.52
CA ARG A 55 -10.62 -27.07 -17.61
C ARG A 55 -12.11 -27.31 -17.32
N THR A 56 -13.01 -26.96 -18.24
CA THR A 56 -14.45 -27.17 -18.05
C THR A 56 -14.85 -28.56 -18.55
N TYR A 57 -15.14 -29.53 -17.64
CA TYR A 57 -16.24 -30.54 -17.62
C TYR A 57 -15.98 -31.63 -16.53
N GLY A 58 -16.89 -31.83 -15.56
CA GLY A 58 -16.99 -33.03 -14.70
C GLY A 58 -17.05 -32.88 -13.16
N MET A 59 -17.52 -33.93 -12.46
CA MET A 59 -17.75 -34.06 -10.99
C MET A 59 -16.49 -33.92 -10.09
N VAL A 60 -15.30 -33.73 -10.65
CA VAL A 60 -14.02 -33.45 -9.94
C VAL A 60 -13.99 -32.01 -9.34
N ARG A 61 -15.12 -31.29 -9.40
CA ARG A 61 -15.27 -29.85 -9.14
C ARG A 61 -15.13 -29.43 -7.68
N LEU A 62 -15.48 -30.28 -6.70
CA LEU A 62 -15.51 -29.87 -5.29
C LEU A 62 -14.10 -29.86 -4.63
N TYR A 63 -13.30 -30.90 -4.87
CA TYR A 63 -11.91 -30.98 -4.39
C TYR A 63 -10.98 -29.97 -5.10
N ILE A 64 -11.20 -29.74 -6.39
CA ILE A 64 -10.49 -28.69 -7.14
C ILE A 64 -10.90 -27.30 -6.62
N GLY A 65 -12.19 -27.09 -6.31
CA GLY A 65 -12.68 -25.81 -5.82
C GLY A 65 -12.06 -25.35 -4.49
N ILE A 66 -11.98 -26.23 -3.49
CA ILE A 66 -11.39 -25.86 -2.19
C ILE A 66 -9.90 -25.52 -2.33
N TYR A 67 -9.14 -26.32 -3.09
CA TYR A 67 -7.73 -26.05 -3.34
C TYR A 67 -7.51 -24.71 -4.08
N GLU A 68 -8.32 -24.42 -5.10
CA GLU A 68 -8.27 -23.15 -5.83
C GLU A 68 -8.61 -21.96 -4.91
N ILE A 69 -9.61 -22.09 -4.03
CA ILE A 69 -9.98 -21.05 -3.07
C ILE A 69 -8.83 -20.78 -2.09
N VAL A 70 -8.26 -21.83 -1.48
CA VAL A 70 -7.19 -21.67 -0.48
C VAL A 70 -5.94 -21.06 -1.10
N THR A 71 -5.55 -21.53 -2.29
CA THR A 71 -4.38 -20.98 -2.99
C THR A 71 -4.60 -19.54 -3.42
N SER A 72 -5.78 -19.18 -3.91
CA SER A 72 -6.14 -17.78 -4.22
C SER A 72 -6.13 -16.90 -2.96
N MET A 73 -6.69 -17.37 -1.85
CA MET A 73 -6.73 -16.61 -0.60
C MET A 73 -5.32 -16.34 -0.05
N LEU A 74 -4.43 -17.34 -0.08
CA LEU A 74 -3.03 -17.18 0.30
C LEU A 74 -2.30 -16.20 -0.63
N TRP A 75 -2.58 -16.24 -1.93
CA TRP A 75 -1.98 -15.32 -2.89
C TRP A 75 -2.42 -13.87 -2.64
N TRP A 76 -3.70 -13.63 -2.43
CA TRP A 76 -4.24 -12.32 -2.05
C TRP A 76 -3.63 -11.79 -0.75
N LEU A 77 -3.40 -12.66 0.23
CA LEU A 77 -2.72 -12.29 1.46
C LEU A 77 -1.27 -11.83 1.20
N ILE A 78 -0.53 -12.53 0.33
CA ILE A 78 0.83 -12.15 -0.06
C ILE A 78 0.82 -10.78 -0.76
N ILE A 79 -0.08 -10.58 -1.73
CA ILE A 79 -0.24 -9.28 -2.42
C ILE A 79 -0.54 -8.18 -1.39
N ALA A 80 -1.46 -8.42 -0.45
CA ALA A 80 -1.83 -7.43 0.56
C ALA A 80 -0.62 -7.02 1.40
N ILE A 81 0.15 -7.98 1.91
CA ILE A 81 1.36 -7.70 2.70
C ILE A 81 2.40 -6.93 1.87
N VAL A 82 2.66 -7.37 0.64
CA VAL A 82 3.64 -6.71 -0.25
C VAL A 82 3.19 -5.29 -0.58
N SER A 83 1.90 -5.05 -0.79
CA SER A 83 1.35 -3.72 -1.06
C SER A 83 1.55 -2.76 0.12
N LEU A 84 1.35 -3.24 1.36
CA LEU A 84 1.61 -2.46 2.57
C LEU A 84 3.09 -2.12 2.74
N ILE A 85 3.98 -3.07 2.44
CA ILE A 85 5.43 -2.83 2.46
C ILE A 85 5.80 -1.74 1.45
N ILE A 86 5.26 -1.80 0.24
CA ILE A 86 5.59 -0.83 -0.82
C ILE A 86 5.06 0.56 -0.50
N ALA A 87 3.84 0.65 0.03
CA ALA A 87 3.29 1.91 0.51
C ALA A 87 4.13 2.48 1.66
N GLY A 88 4.55 1.66 2.63
CA GLY A 88 5.44 2.09 3.72
C GLY A 88 6.80 2.57 3.22
N ILE A 89 7.43 1.86 2.27
CA ILE A 89 8.68 2.28 1.63
C ILE A 89 8.51 3.65 0.99
N THR A 90 7.43 3.85 0.23
CA THR A 90 7.18 5.08 -0.52
C THR A 90 6.96 6.27 0.41
N ILE A 91 6.17 6.08 1.47
CA ILE A 91 5.91 7.09 2.49
C ILE A 91 7.23 7.45 3.21
N LYS A 92 7.97 6.45 3.71
CA LYS A 92 9.22 6.69 4.45
C LYS A 92 10.28 7.35 3.58
N TYR A 93 10.48 6.83 2.37
CA TYR A 93 11.43 7.39 1.41
C TYR A 93 11.11 8.85 1.10
N THR A 94 9.85 9.17 0.80
CA THR A 94 9.44 10.53 0.46
C THR A 94 9.57 11.48 1.64
N GLY A 95 9.19 11.03 2.85
CA GLY A 95 9.37 11.80 4.08
C GLY A 95 10.85 12.15 4.32
N ASP A 96 11.74 11.17 4.19
CA ASP A 96 13.17 11.37 4.34
C ASP A 96 13.75 12.33 3.29
N VAL A 97 13.29 12.27 2.03
CA VAL A 97 13.68 13.23 0.99
C VAL A 97 13.25 14.66 1.36
N ILE A 98 12.01 14.83 1.82
CA ILE A 98 11.47 16.15 2.21
C ILE A 98 12.26 16.72 3.40
N GLU A 99 12.63 15.87 4.36
CA GLU A 99 13.49 16.25 5.49
C GLU A 99 14.95 16.56 5.09
N GLY A 100 15.33 16.32 3.83
CA GLY A 100 16.68 16.61 3.30
C GLY A 100 17.69 15.50 3.58
N ALA A 101 17.24 14.33 4.05
CA ALA A 101 18.08 13.15 4.18
C ALA A 101 18.44 12.58 2.79
N ASN A 102 19.37 11.63 2.76
CA ASN A 102 19.73 10.88 1.55
C ASN A 102 19.18 9.44 1.66
N PRO A 103 17.86 9.22 1.53
CA PRO A 103 17.28 7.91 1.73
C PRO A 103 17.70 6.93 0.63
N THR A 104 17.82 5.67 1.04
CA THR A 104 18.02 4.53 0.12
C THR A 104 16.83 3.59 0.23
N LEU A 105 16.49 2.90 -0.86
CA LEU A 105 15.40 1.93 -0.85
C LEU A 105 15.58 0.85 0.22
N LYS A 106 16.83 0.41 0.42
CA LYS A 106 17.17 -0.56 1.47
C LYS A 106 16.86 -0.03 2.87
N SER A 107 17.18 1.24 3.14
CA SER A 107 16.89 1.86 4.44
C SER A 107 15.38 1.98 4.67
N SER A 108 14.62 2.43 3.67
CA SER A 108 13.17 2.55 3.76
C SER A 108 12.48 1.18 3.88
N LEU A 109 12.98 0.15 3.18
CA LEU A 109 12.52 -1.23 3.31
C LEU A 109 12.77 -1.77 4.71
N ASN A 110 14.00 -1.66 5.21
CA ASN A 110 14.34 -2.16 6.55
C ASN A 110 13.48 -1.51 7.64
N TYR A 111 13.27 -0.19 7.54
CA TYR A 111 12.39 0.55 8.44
C TYR A 111 10.93 0.07 8.35
N THR A 112 10.43 -0.11 7.14
CA THR A 112 9.04 -0.56 6.92
C THR A 112 8.82 -1.97 7.46
N VAL A 113 9.79 -2.87 7.23
CA VAL A 113 9.72 -4.27 7.71
C VAL A 113 9.79 -4.32 9.24
N SER A 114 10.63 -3.50 9.89
CA SER A 114 10.69 -3.46 11.36
C SER A 114 9.40 -2.93 11.99
N ARG A 115 8.59 -2.18 11.24
CA ARG A 115 7.29 -1.61 11.64
C ARG A 115 6.11 -2.32 10.98
N LEU A 116 6.31 -3.49 10.38
CA LEU A 116 5.27 -4.15 9.61
C LEU A 116 4.05 -4.53 10.47
N GLY A 117 4.28 -4.89 11.75
CA GLY A 117 3.20 -5.17 12.70
C GLY A 117 2.30 -3.96 12.93
N ASP A 118 2.89 -2.78 13.18
CA ASP A 118 2.16 -1.51 13.32
C ASP A 118 1.36 -1.17 12.07
N ILE A 119 1.98 -1.32 10.89
CA ILE A 119 1.37 -1.01 9.60
C ILE A 119 0.18 -1.95 9.33
N ILE A 120 0.35 -3.25 9.54
CA ILE A 120 -0.71 -4.25 9.35
C ILE A 120 -1.86 -3.98 10.32
N LEU A 121 -1.58 -3.81 11.61
CA LEU A 121 -2.62 -3.63 12.61
C LEU A 121 -3.39 -2.32 12.40
N SER A 122 -2.69 -1.24 12.07
CA SER A 122 -3.32 0.03 11.71
C SER A 122 -4.21 -0.09 10.47
N SER A 123 -3.76 -0.84 9.45
CA SER A 123 -4.54 -1.07 8.23
C SER A 123 -5.80 -1.90 8.51
N ILE A 124 -5.72 -2.91 9.39
CA ILE A 124 -6.87 -3.71 9.82
C ILE A 124 -7.86 -2.85 10.60
N ILE A 125 -7.39 -2.07 11.58
CA ILE A 125 -8.24 -1.16 12.36
C ILE A 125 -8.95 -0.16 11.43
N LEU A 126 -8.22 0.43 10.49
CA LEU A 126 -8.79 1.35 9.50
C LEU A 126 -9.84 0.65 8.63
N ALA A 127 -9.56 -0.56 8.13
CA ALA A 127 -10.53 -1.32 7.35
C ALA A 127 -11.82 -1.59 8.15
N ILE A 128 -11.71 -1.95 9.42
CA ILE A 128 -12.87 -2.16 10.31
C ILE A 128 -13.66 -0.86 10.48
N ILE A 129 -12.99 0.26 10.77
CA ILE A 129 -13.64 1.58 10.93
C ILE A 129 -14.40 1.95 9.66
N LEU A 130 -13.80 1.78 8.48
CA LEU A 130 -14.43 2.09 7.21
C LEU A 130 -15.61 1.17 6.93
N ILE A 131 -15.47 -0.15 7.12
CA ILE A 131 -16.55 -1.12 6.93
C ILE A 131 -17.72 -0.79 7.85
N VAL A 132 -17.47 -0.58 9.14
CA VAL A 132 -18.52 -0.20 10.11
C VAL A 132 -19.15 1.13 9.72
N GLY A 133 -18.34 2.12 9.31
CA GLY A 133 -18.82 3.40 8.81
C GLY A 133 -19.81 3.24 7.66
N PHE A 134 -19.45 2.47 6.63
CA PHE A 134 -20.30 2.20 5.47
C PHE A 134 -21.51 1.31 5.77
N ILE A 135 -21.41 0.36 6.72
CA ILE A 135 -22.54 -0.45 7.17
C ILE A 135 -23.58 0.42 7.87
N LEU A 136 -23.13 1.39 8.70
CA LEU A 136 -24.04 2.30 9.38
C LEU A 136 -24.74 3.19 8.36
N LEU A 137 -24.00 3.93 7.52
CA LEU A 137 -24.51 4.81 6.47
C LEU A 137 -23.37 5.20 5.50
N ILE A 138 -23.69 5.53 4.24
CA ILE A 138 -22.68 5.98 3.26
C ILE A 138 -21.93 7.24 3.73
N ILE A 139 -22.65 8.22 4.29
CA ILE A 139 -22.07 9.52 4.69
C ILE A 139 -21.02 9.36 5.82
N PRO A 140 -21.31 8.70 6.96
CA PRO A 140 -20.30 8.37 7.97
C PRO A 140 -19.08 7.62 7.44
N GLY A 141 -19.27 6.66 6.53
CA GLY A 141 -18.14 5.97 5.88
C GLY A 141 -17.20 6.92 5.15
N ILE A 142 -17.76 7.88 4.39
CA ILE A 142 -16.97 8.94 3.72
C ILE A 142 -16.28 9.85 4.74
N ILE A 143 -16.97 10.27 5.80
CA ILE A 143 -16.40 11.13 6.84
C ILE A 143 -15.18 10.46 7.48
N PHE A 144 -15.30 9.18 7.89
CA PHE A 144 -14.16 8.45 8.44
C PHE A 144 -13.04 8.25 7.41
N GLY A 145 -13.37 8.00 6.15
CA GLY A 145 -12.39 7.92 5.07
C GLY A 145 -11.54 9.18 4.94
N ILE A 146 -12.16 10.36 4.97
CA ILE A 146 -11.46 11.63 4.91
C ILE A 146 -10.64 11.86 6.19
N MET A 147 -11.22 11.59 7.36
CA MET A 147 -10.53 11.78 8.65
C MET A 147 -9.27 10.91 8.80
N PHE A 148 -9.29 9.68 8.29
CA PHE A 148 -8.22 8.70 8.49
C PHE A 148 -7.33 8.47 7.25
N ILE A 149 -7.44 9.29 6.20
CA ILE A 149 -6.61 9.17 4.98
C ILE A 149 -5.11 9.29 5.28
N LEU A 150 -4.74 10.03 6.34
CA LEU A 150 -3.35 10.24 6.75
C LEU A 150 -2.84 9.21 7.76
N THR A 151 -3.65 8.25 8.21
CA THR A 151 -3.25 7.30 9.27
C THR A 151 -1.97 6.54 8.89
N MET A 152 -1.87 6.05 7.66
CA MET A 152 -0.66 5.34 7.22
C MET A 152 0.58 6.24 7.21
N HIS A 153 0.41 7.51 6.83
CA HIS A 153 1.50 8.49 6.83
C HIS A 153 2.01 8.75 8.25
N VAL A 154 1.10 8.90 9.23
CA VAL A 154 1.45 9.11 10.64
C VAL A 154 2.15 7.88 11.22
N VAL A 155 1.62 6.67 10.98
CA VAL A 155 2.22 5.42 11.50
C VAL A 155 3.65 5.25 11.00
N VAL A 156 3.90 5.54 9.72
CA VAL A 156 5.22 5.35 9.11
C VAL A 156 6.19 6.49 9.42
N LEU A 157 5.73 7.76 9.44
CA LEU A 157 6.63 8.90 9.64
C LEU A 157 6.87 9.22 11.11
N GLU A 158 5.83 9.14 11.94
CA GLU A 158 5.93 9.43 13.37
C GLU A 158 6.25 8.19 14.21
N GLY A 159 6.17 6.98 13.62
CA GLY A 159 6.38 5.72 14.33
C GLY A 159 5.34 5.45 15.43
N LYS A 160 4.18 6.12 15.37
CA LYS A 160 3.07 6.01 16.33
C LYS A 160 2.07 4.96 15.87
N GLY A 161 2.46 3.71 15.98
CA GLY A 161 1.55 2.58 15.75
C GLY A 161 0.85 2.13 17.02
N PRO A 162 -0.08 1.18 16.89
CA PRO A 162 -0.79 0.57 18.01
C PRO A 162 0.07 -0.33 18.90
N ILE A 163 1.30 -0.69 18.51
CA ILE A 163 2.21 -1.57 19.29
C ILE A 163 3.61 -0.97 19.51
#